data_AF-A0A7S0GJX0-F1
#
_entry.id   AF-A0A7S0GJX0-F1
#
_cell.length_a   1.000
_cell.length_b   1.000
_cell.length_c   1.000
_cell.angle_alpha   90.00
_cell.angle_beta   90.00
_cell.angle_gamma   90.00
#
_symmetry.space_group_name_H-M   'P 1'
#
loop_
_entity.id
_entity.type
_entity.pdbx_description
1 polymer ?
#
loop_
_entity_poly.entity_id
_entity_poly.type
_entity_poly.pdbx_seq_one_letter_code
_entity_poly.pdbx_strand_id
1 'polypeptide(L)'
;RLKMFSTWMTHGSPAAYWISGFFFTQSFLTGTKQNFARKYTIPIDDVVFDFEVVPAIKDDHKVSPQDGCYIHGLFLEGARWGIGENCILEALPRQLYSKMPMISIKPCSKKN
;
A
#
# COMPACT_ATOMS: atom_id res chain seq x y z
N ARG A 1 -10.44 2.98 -12.41
CA ARG A 1 -9.59 1.81 -12.75
C ARG A 1 -8.81 2.02 -14.06
N LEU A 2 -9.47 2.08 -15.23
CA LEU A 2 -8.78 2.18 -16.53
C LEU A 2 -7.83 3.37 -16.64
N LYS A 3 -8.22 4.54 -16.10
CA LYS A 3 -7.36 5.72 -16.03
C LYS A 3 -6.02 5.45 -15.32
N MET A 4 -6.01 4.74 -14.19
CA MET A 4 -4.78 4.38 -13.46
C MET A 4 -3.84 3.55 -14.35
N PHE A 5 -4.35 2.50 -15.00
CA PHE A 5 -3.55 1.64 -15.86
C PHE A 5 -3.07 2.36 -17.13
N SER A 6 -3.91 3.21 -17.72
CA SER A 6 -3.53 4.04 -18.87
C SER A 6 -2.42 5.02 -18.51
N THR A 7 -2.53 5.72 -17.39
CA THR A 7 -1.48 6.62 -16.89
C THR A 7 -0.19 5.87 -16.56
N TRP A 8 -0.28 4.68 -15.94
CA TRP A 8 0.89 3.84 -15.69
C TRP A 8 1.56 3.43 -17.01
N MET A 9 0.78 2.97 -17.99
CA MET A 9 1.32 2.57 -19.29
C MET A 9 2.05 3.71 -20.01
N THR A 10 1.55 4.95 -19.92
CA THR A 10 2.13 6.10 -20.63
C THR A 10 3.27 6.80 -19.88
N HIS A 11 3.22 6.85 -18.55
CA HIS A 11 4.17 7.63 -17.72
C HIS A 11 5.06 6.77 -16.83
N GLY A 12 4.93 5.45 -16.90
CA GLY A 12 5.64 4.54 -16.02
C GLY A 12 4.94 4.38 -14.67
N SER A 13 5.61 3.66 -13.76
CA SER A 13 5.02 3.27 -12.48
C SER A 13 4.64 4.48 -11.62
N PRO A 14 3.40 4.53 -11.07
CA PRO A 14 3.04 5.58 -10.14
C PRO A 14 3.79 5.40 -8.81
N ALA A 15 3.91 6.49 -8.04
CA ALA A 15 4.46 6.45 -6.68
C ALA A 15 3.52 5.78 -5.67
N ALA A 16 2.21 5.87 -5.92
CA ALA A 16 1.17 5.22 -5.12
C ALA A 16 0.14 4.52 -6.01
N TYR A 17 -0.26 3.32 -5.60
CA TYR A 17 -1.20 2.48 -6.36
C TYR A 17 -2.57 2.42 -5.70
N TRP A 18 -3.63 2.50 -6.51
CA TRP A 18 -4.98 2.25 -6.03
C TRP A 18 -5.23 0.74 -5.94
N ILE A 19 -4.95 0.15 -4.77
CA ILE A 19 -4.91 -1.32 -4.62
C ILE A 19 -6.28 -1.98 -4.86
N SER A 20 -7.37 -1.37 -4.39
CA SER A 20 -8.73 -1.87 -4.66
C SER A 20 -9.18 -1.66 -6.11
N GLY A 21 -8.38 -0.95 -6.92
CA GLY A 21 -8.58 -0.86 -8.36
C GLY A 21 -8.06 -2.08 -9.15
N PHE A 22 -7.24 -2.95 -8.54
CA PHE A 22 -6.79 -4.18 -9.19
C PHE A 22 -7.89 -5.24 -9.19
N PHE A 23 -7.96 -6.02 -10.26
CA PHE A 23 -8.85 -7.20 -10.29
C PHE A 23 -8.32 -8.32 -9.40
N PHE A 24 -7.00 -8.51 -9.37
CA PHE A 24 -6.34 -9.53 -8.57
C PHE A 24 -5.11 -8.94 -7.89
N THR A 25 -5.28 -8.53 -6.63
CA THR A 25 -4.24 -7.86 -5.82
C THR A 25 -3.06 -8.77 -5.50
N GLN A 26 -3.28 -10.08 -5.40
CA GLN A 26 -2.23 -11.06 -5.11
C GLN A 26 -1.12 -11.06 -6.17
N SER A 27 -1.45 -10.89 -7.45
CA SER A 27 -0.43 -10.76 -8.50
C SER A 27 0.42 -9.51 -8.33
N PHE A 28 -0.19 -8.39 -7.93
CA PHE A 28 0.54 -7.16 -7.65
C PHE A 28 1.52 -7.36 -6.48
N LEU A 29 1.03 -7.90 -5.36
CA LEU A 29 1.85 -8.19 -4.18
C LEU A 29 2.99 -9.17 -4.52
N THR A 30 2.71 -10.23 -5.27
CA THR A 30 3.73 -11.19 -5.71
C THR A 30 4.78 -10.52 -6.59
N GLY A 31 4.37 -9.64 -7.52
CA GLY A 31 5.28 -8.84 -8.33
C GLY A 31 6.17 -7.92 -7.48
N THR A 32 5.61 -7.27 -6.45
CA THR A 32 6.38 -6.45 -5.50
C THR A 32 7.41 -7.30 -4.75
N LYS A 33 7.04 -8.51 -4.28
CA LYS A 33 8.00 -9.45 -3.66
C LYS A 33 9.11 -9.84 -4.63
N GLN A 34 8.77 -10.20 -5.87
CA GLN A 34 9.74 -10.58 -6.90
C GLN A 34 10.73 -9.45 -7.20
N ASN A 35 10.26 -8.22 -7.31
CA ASN A 35 11.12 -7.06 -7.55
C ASN A 35 12.14 -6.88 -6.41
N PHE A 36 11.70 -6.98 -5.16
CA PHE A 36 12.58 -6.90 -4.00
C PHE A 36 13.55 -8.09 -3.94
N ALA A 37 13.04 -9.31 -4.10
CA ALA A 37 13.82 -10.54 -4.09
C ALA A 37 14.98 -10.50 -5.12
N ARG A 38 14.69 -10.04 -6.34
CA ARG A 38 15.68 -9.86 -7.40
C ARG A 38 16.69 -8.77 -7.08
N LYS A 39 16.22 -7.61 -6.57
CA LYS A 39 17.09 -6.47 -6.22
C LYS A 39 18.13 -6.83 -5.16
N TYR A 40 17.76 -7.64 -4.17
CA TYR A 40 18.63 -8.03 -3.05
C TYR A 40 19.17 -9.46 -3.15
N THR A 41 18.88 -10.19 -4.23
CA THR A 41 19.31 -11.58 -4.45
C THR A 41 18.94 -12.48 -3.25
N ILE A 42 17.70 -12.36 -2.78
CA ILE A 42 17.14 -13.21 -1.73
C ILE A 42 16.07 -14.14 -2.33
N PRO A 43 15.89 -15.36 -1.81
CA PRO A 43 14.78 -16.23 -2.22
C PRO A 43 13.44 -15.54 -2.02
N ILE A 44 12.51 -15.68 -2.97
CA ILE A 44 11.17 -15.06 -2.85
C ILE A 44 10.41 -15.53 -1.61
N ASP A 45 10.63 -16.80 -1.21
CA ASP A 45 9.99 -17.42 -0.07
C ASP A 45 10.45 -16.82 1.27
N ASP A 46 11.63 -16.20 1.28
CA ASP A 46 12.16 -15.45 2.43
C ASP A 46 11.69 -13.99 2.45
N VAL A 47 10.91 -13.55 1.46
CA VAL A 47 10.36 -12.19 1.40
C VAL A 47 8.96 -12.13 2.01
N VAL A 48 8.86 -11.36 3.09
CA VAL A 48 7.61 -11.03 3.76
C VAL A 48 7.29 -9.54 3.60
N PHE A 49 6.09 -9.14 4.00
CA PHE A 49 5.69 -7.74 4.01
C PHE A 49 5.54 -7.24 5.44
N ASP A 50 6.09 -6.06 5.66
CA ASP A 50 5.72 -5.17 6.76
C ASP A 50 4.85 -4.03 6.22
N PHE A 51 4.14 -3.35 7.11
CA PHE A 51 3.17 -2.32 6.75
C PHE A 51 3.28 -1.11 7.69
N GLU A 52 3.25 0.07 7.11
CA GLU A 52 3.25 1.33 7.86
C GLU A 52 2.18 2.26 7.32
N VAL A 53 1.36 2.84 8.20
CA VAL A 53 0.41 3.88 7.79
C VAL A 53 1.19 5.17 7.56
N VAL A 54 1.05 5.74 6.35
CA VAL A 54 1.75 6.97 5.97
C VAL A 54 1.04 8.16 6.62
N PRO A 55 1.74 8.98 7.41
CA PRO A 55 1.16 10.18 8.00
C PRO A 55 0.66 11.14 6.92
N ALA A 56 -0.47 11.82 7.15
CA ALA A 56 -1.10 12.71 6.16
C ALA A 56 -0.16 13.80 5.60
N ILE A 57 0.84 14.24 6.37
CA ILE A 57 1.84 15.23 5.95
C ILE A 57 2.74 14.71 4.82
N LYS A 58 2.91 13.38 4.72
CA LYS A 58 3.76 12.70 3.73
C LYS A 58 2.96 12.14 2.54
N ASP A 59 1.67 12.45 2.44
CA ASP A 59 0.79 11.99 1.37
C ASP A 59 0.93 12.83 0.09
N ASP A 60 2.17 13.02 -0.39
CA ASP A 60 2.46 13.90 -1.53
C ASP A 60 2.30 13.22 -2.91
N HIS A 61 2.12 11.90 -2.92
CA HIS A 61 2.00 11.02 -4.11
C HIS A 61 3.08 11.21 -5.19
N LYS A 62 4.19 11.89 -4.90
CA LYS A 62 5.20 12.27 -5.90
C LYS A 62 6.45 11.40 -5.84
N VAL A 63 6.80 10.91 -4.66
CA VAL A 63 8.05 10.17 -4.46
C VAL A 63 7.74 8.71 -4.16
N SER A 64 8.26 7.80 -5.00
CA SER A 64 8.20 6.36 -4.75
C SER A 64 9.13 5.98 -3.58
N PRO A 65 8.78 4.97 -2.77
CA PRO A 65 9.69 4.47 -1.75
C PRO A 65 10.89 3.77 -2.40
N GLN A 66 12.02 3.68 -1.67
CA GLN A 66 13.21 2.96 -2.15
C GLN A 66 12.94 1.48 -2.43
N ASP A 67 12.08 0.88 -1.60
CA ASP A 67 11.61 -0.49 -1.68
C ASP A 67 10.10 -0.56 -1.43
N GLY A 68 9.46 -1.54 -2.04
CA GLY A 68 8.02 -1.74 -1.89
C GLY A 68 7.20 -0.75 -2.68
N CYS A 69 6.08 -0.33 -2.12
CA CYS A 69 5.17 0.62 -2.76
C CYS A 69 4.22 1.28 -1.76
N TYR A 70 3.71 2.45 -2.13
CA TYR A 70 2.57 3.04 -1.44
C TYR A 70 1.26 2.56 -2.06
N ILE A 71 0.27 2.30 -1.23
CA ILE A 71 -1.07 1.91 -1.65
C ILE A 71 -2.14 2.78 -1.01
N HIS A 72 -3.25 2.92 -1.71
CA HIS A 72 -4.46 3.58 -1.19
C HIS A 72 -5.72 2.88 -1.70
N GLY A 73 -6.87 3.26 -1.13
CA GLY A 73 -8.18 2.73 -1.49
C GLY A 73 -8.64 1.54 -0.64
N LEU A 74 -8.03 1.33 0.52
CA LEU A 74 -8.54 0.45 1.55
C LEU A 74 -9.54 1.19 2.45
N PHE A 75 -10.42 0.43 3.09
CA PHE A 75 -11.43 0.92 4.03
C PHE A 75 -11.37 0.11 5.32
N LEU A 76 -11.70 0.74 6.44
CA LEU A 76 -12.02 0.05 7.69
C LEU A 76 -13.55 -0.09 7.78
N GLU A 77 -14.00 -1.25 8.24
CA GLU A 77 -15.39 -1.51 8.59
C GLU A 77 -15.52 -1.59 10.11
N GLY A 78 -16.50 -0.89 10.68
CA GLY A 78 -16.73 -0.85 12.13
C GLY A 78 -15.70 -0.04 12.94
N ALA A 79 -14.70 0.55 12.26
CA ALA A 79 -13.67 1.38 12.88
C ALA A 79 -13.26 2.53 11.97
N ARG A 80 -12.42 3.43 12.48
CA ARG A 80 -11.77 4.50 11.71
C ARG A 80 -10.32 4.69 12.10
N TRP A 81 -9.54 5.26 11.18
CA TRP A 81 -8.21 5.74 11.52
C TRP A 81 -8.29 7.14 12.13
N GLY A 82 -7.74 7.32 13.34
CA GLY A 82 -7.54 8.63 13.95
C GLY A 82 -6.27 9.27 13.39
N ILE A 83 -6.40 10.33 12.59
CA ILE A 83 -5.25 11.02 12.00
C ILE A 83 -4.39 11.69 13.08
N GLY A 84 -5.01 12.23 14.14
CA GLY A 84 -4.29 12.89 15.24
C GLY A 84 -3.61 11.90 16.19
N GLU A 85 -4.28 10.78 16.47
CA GLU A 85 -3.84 9.74 17.40
C GLU A 85 -2.94 8.69 16.72
N ASN A 86 -2.94 8.67 15.39
CA ASN A 86 -2.24 7.71 14.54
C ASN A 86 -2.53 6.25 14.91
N CYS A 87 -3.79 5.95 15.22
CA CYS A 87 -4.24 4.63 15.63
C CYS A 87 -5.68 4.36 15.17
N ILE A 88 -6.14 3.12 15.37
CA ILE A 88 -7.54 2.74 15.13
C ILE A 88 -8.39 3.26 16.27
N LEU A 89 -9.50 3.89 15.92
CA LEU A 89 -10.53 4.41 16.81
C LEU A 89 -11.88 3.81 16.44
N GLU A 90 -12.82 3.91 17.38
CA GLU A 90 -14.22 3.57 17.16
C GLU A 90 -14.82 4.30 15.96
N ALA A 91 -15.68 3.60 15.22
CA ALA A 91 -16.46 4.18 14.15
C ALA A 91 -17.34 5.32 14.66
N LEU A 92 -17.57 6.33 13.82
CA LEU A 92 -18.54 7.38 14.12
C LEU A 92 -19.98 6.83 14.04
N PRO A 93 -20.93 7.40 14.80
CA PRO A 93 -22.32 7.00 14.70
C PRO A 93 -22.82 7.01 13.25
N ARG A 94 -23.41 5.89 12.82
CA ARG A 94 -23.95 5.68 11.45
C ARG A 94 -22.90 5.69 10.33
N GLN A 95 -21.62 5.52 10.66
CA GLN A 95 -20.55 5.37 9.68
C GLN A 95 -19.96 3.96 9.75
N LEU A 96 -20.51 3.03 8.96
CA LEU A 96 -20.02 1.64 8.90
C LEU A 96 -18.62 1.54 8.28
N TYR A 97 -18.35 2.36 7.25
CA TYR A 97 -17.08 2.36 6.52
C TYR A 97 -16.35 3.68 6.66
N SER A 98 -15.03 3.61 6.83
CA SER A 98 -14.14 4.76 6.80
C SER A 98 -12.94 4.47 5.90
N LYS A 99 -12.38 5.50 5.26
CA LYS A 99 -11.21 5.34 4.40
C LYS A 99 -9.97 5.11 5.27
N MET A 100 -9.15 4.12 4.90
CA MET A 100 -7.79 4.04 5.43
C MET A 100 -6.92 5.13 4.80
N PRO A 101 -5.97 5.70 5.57
CA PRO A 101 -4.90 6.48 4.97
C PRO A 101 -4.05 5.60 4.04
N MET A 102 -3.14 6.25 3.33
CA MET A 102 -2.14 5.53 2.54
C MET A 102 -1.32 4.59 3.42
N ILE A 103 -1.01 3.41 2.89
CA ILE A 103 -0.16 2.42 3.55
C ILE A 103 1.10 2.21 2.71
N SER A 104 2.26 2.21 3.36
CA SER A 104 3.51 1.73 2.80
C SER A 104 3.58 0.22 2.96
N ILE A 105 3.60 -0.51 1.85
CA ILE A 105 3.90 -1.93 1.82
C ILE A 105 5.41 -2.07 1.69
N LYS A 106 6.06 -2.65 2.69
CA LYS A 106 7.50 -2.77 2.81
C LYS A 106 7.91 -4.24 2.71
N PRO A 107 8.40 -4.71 1.55
CA PRO A 107 9.06 -6.00 1.48
C PRO A 107 10.27 -6.01 2.40
N CYS A 108 10.44 -7.09 3.14
CA CYS A 108 11.61 -7.31 3.98
C CYS A 108 11.98 -8.80 4.00
N SER A 109 13.24 -9.07 4.31
CA SER A 109 13.66 -10.45 4.57
C SER A 109 13.06 -10.91 5.89
N LYS A 110 12.50 -12.12 5.90
CA LYS A 110 11.98 -12.78 7.09
C LYS A 110 13.08 -12.84 8.14
N LYS A 111 12.91 -12.12 9.25
CA LYS A 111 13.78 -12.30 10.41
C LYS A 111 13.44 -13.66 11.04
N ASN A 112 14.45 -14.52 11.19
CA ASN A 112 14.33 -15.78 11.95
C ASN A 112 14.04 -15.50 13.42
#